data_AF-R5MKC2-F1
#
_entry.id   AF-R5MKC2-F1
#
_cell.length_a   1.000
_cell.length_b   1.000
_cell.length_c   1.000
_cell.angle_alpha   90.00
_cell.angle_beta   90.00
_cell.angle_gamma   90.00
#
_symmetry.space_group_name_H-M   'P 1'
#
loop_
_entity.id
_entity.type
_entity.pdbx_description
1 polymer ?
#
loop_
_entity_poly.entity_id
_entity_poly.type
_entity_poly.pdbx_seq_one_letter_code
_entity_poly.pdbx_strand_id
1 'polypeptide(L)'
;MKIIWIVNMVFPKIAKKLGAETSASGGWLLDLADGISADPNVELTVMTYYDGEFKDIKVDNIRYILFPGGGNRLLFDSNKTAEDCKKSFGVMSAGLSSYPRNRICPGL
;
A
#
# COMPACT_ATOMS: atom_id res chain seq x y z
N MET A 1 -1.64 1.54 -16.06
CA MET A 1 -2.47 2.13 -15.00
C MET A 1 -1.75 1.95 -13.66
N LYS A 2 -1.74 2.95 -12.78
CA LYS A 2 -1.13 2.83 -11.45
C LYS A 2 -2.21 2.83 -10.38
N ILE A 3 -2.17 1.88 -9.47
CA ILE A 3 -3.13 1.74 -8.37
C ILE A 3 -2.35 1.81 -7.06
N ILE A 4 -2.76 2.71 -6.17
CA ILE A 4 -2.36 2.66 -4.77
C ILE A 4 -3.52 2.09 -3.95
N TRP A 5 -3.26 1.04 -3.18
CA TRP A 5 -4.25 0.39 -2.34
C TRP A 5 -3.79 0.46 -0.89
N ILE A 6 -4.49 1.25 -0.09
CA ILE A 6 -4.26 1.39 1.34
C ILE A 6 -5.08 0.33 2.08
N VAL A 7 -4.43 -0.52 2.86
CA VAL A 7 -5.08 -1.64 3.58
C VAL A 7 -4.56 -1.73 5.00
N ASN A 8 -5.45 -2.02 5.95
CA ASN A 8 -5.12 -2.14 7.37
C ASN A 8 -4.46 -3.48 7.75
N MET A 9 -4.05 -4.28 6.78
CA MET A 9 -3.44 -5.59 7.01
C MET A 9 -2.15 -5.76 6.21
N VAL A 10 -1.17 -6.39 6.84
CA VAL A 10 0.04 -6.85 6.16
C VAL A 10 -0.30 -8.14 5.43
N PHE A 11 -0.06 -8.17 4.11
CA PHE A 11 -0.35 -9.37 3.32
C PHE A 11 0.51 -10.55 3.78
N PRO A 12 -0.02 -11.78 3.86
CA PRO A 12 0.74 -12.93 4.33
C PRO A 12 2.04 -13.17 3.56
N LYS A 13 2.06 -12.92 2.24
CA LYS A 13 3.25 -13.05 1.39
C LYS A 13 4.39 -12.14 1.89
N ILE A 14 4.08 -10.89 2.19
CA ILE A 14 5.09 -9.93 2.64
C ILE A 14 5.43 -10.10 4.11
N ALA A 15 4.46 -10.43 4.96
CA ALA A 15 4.70 -10.69 6.37
C ALA A 15 5.64 -11.89 6.58
N LYS A 16 5.48 -13.00 5.82
CA LYS A 16 6.42 -14.13 5.81
C LYS A 16 7.85 -13.70 5.45
N LYS A 17 8.00 -12.84 4.44
CA LYS A 17 9.31 -12.31 4.02
C LYS A 17 9.95 -11.40 5.08
N LEU A 18 9.13 -10.76 5.91
CA LEU A 18 9.57 -9.87 6.98
C LEU A 18 9.78 -10.60 8.32
N GLY A 19 9.46 -11.89 8.41
CA GLY A 19 9.46 -12.64 9.67
C GLY A 19 8.39 -12.17 10.66
N ALA A 20 7.35 -11.49 10.19
CA ALA A 20 6.25 -11.00 11.02
C ALA A 20 5.13 -12.03 11.14
N GLU A 21 4.44 -12.05 12.28
CA GLU A 21 3.23 -12.86 12.45
C GLU A 21 2.11 -12.37 11.53
N THR A 22 1.32 -13.31 11.00
CA THR A 22 0.27 -13.02 10.02
C THR A 22 -1.05 -13.56 10.53
N SER A 23 -2.09 -12.74 10.57
CA SER A 23 -3.46 -13.23 10.73
C SER A 23 -4.02 -13.63 9.36
N ALA A 24 -4.41 -14.89 9.21
CA ALA A 24 -5.03 -15.40 7.98
C ALA A 24 -6.49 -14.92 7.89
N SER A 25 -6.69 -13.74 7.31
CA SER A 25 -8.02 -13.21 6.97
C SER A 25 -7.99 -12.53 5.61
N GLY A 26 -9.06 -12.63 4.82
CA GLY A 26 -9.20 -11.89 3.56
C GLY A 26 -8.66 -12.60 2.31
N GLY A 27 -8.87 -13.90 2.16
CA GLY A 27 -8.46 -14.65 0.95
C GLY A 27 -8.93 -13.99 -0.36
N TRP A 28 -10.19 -13.53 -0.41
CA TRP A 28 -10.74 -12.79 -1.55
C TRP A 28 -9.96 -11.50 -1.89
N LEU A 29 -9.40 -10.84 -0.87
CA LEU A 29 -8.64 -9.61 -1.04
C LEU A 29 -7.24 -9.91 -1.60
N LEU A 30 -6.64 -11.02 -1.16
CA LEU A 30 -5.38 -11.51 -1.71
C LEU A 30 -5.56 -11.98 -3.16
N ASP A 31 -6.62 -12.73 -3.46
CA ASP A 31 -6.94 -13.19 -4.81
C ASP A 31 -7.20 -12.01 -5.76
N LEU A 32 -7.89 -10.96 -5.29
CA LEU A 32 -8.11 -9.74 -6.07
C LEU A 32 -6.79 -9.00 -6.33
N ALA A 33 -5.92 -8.87 -5.33
CA ALA A 33 -4.62 -8.23 -5.51
C ALA A 33 -3.74 -9.01 -6.50
N ASP A 34 -3.73 -10.34 -6.40
CA ASP A 34 -3.02 -11.22 -7.33
C ASP A 34 -3.59 -11.07 -8.76
N GLY A 35 -4.92 -11.10 -8.91
CA GLY A 35 -5.59 -10.93 -10.21
C GLY A 35 -5.33 -9.57 -10.86
N ILE A 36 -5.37 -8.48 -10.09
CA ILE A 36 -5.04 -7.13 -10.57
C ILE A 36 -3.56 -7.06 -10.99
N SER A 37 -2.67 -7.65 -10.19
CA SER A 37 -1.22 -7.63 -10.44
C SER A 37 -0.76 -8.55 -11.58
N ALA A 38 -1.64 -9.41 -12.08
CA ALA A 38 -1.34 -10.28 -13.22
C ALA A 38 -1.38 -9.53 -14.56
N ASP A 39 -2.08 -8.40 -14.65
CA ASP A 39 -2.07 -7.55 -15.84
C ASP A 39 -0.75 -6.76 -15.90
N PRO A 40 0.10 -6.97 -16.92
CA PRO A 40 1.38 -6.26 -17.04
C PRO A 40 1.23 -4.75 -17.25
N ASN A 41 0.03 -4.28 -17.61
CA ASN A 41 -0.26 -2.86 -17.76
C ASN A 41 -0.65 -2.20 -16.43
N VAL A 42 -0.78 -2.97 -15.34
CA VAL A 42 -1.15 -2.46 -14.01
C VAL A 42 0.04 -2.49 -13.06
N GLU A 43 0.34 -1.34 -12.46
CA GLU A 43 1.29 -1.22 -11.36
C GLU A 43 0.51 -1.12 -10.05
N LEU A 44 0.36 -2.26 -9.35
CA LEU A 44 -0.30 -2.30 -8.04
C LEU A 44 0.71 -2.02 -6.93
N THR A 45 0.45 -0.97 -6.15
CA THR A 45 1.19 -0.64 -4.93
C THR A 45 0.27 -0.77 -3.73
N VAL A 46 0.63 -1.61 -2.77
CA VAL A 46 -0.07 -1.78 -1.50
C VAL A 46 0.63 -0.97 -0.42
N MET A 47 -0.11 -0.12 0.28
CA MET A 47 0.36 0.65 1.43
C MET A 47 -0.28 0.13 2.71
N THR A 48 0.54 -0.15 3.73
CA THR A 48 0.07 -0.60 5.03
C THR A 48 1.06 -0.29 6.15
N TYR A 49 0.68 -0.57 7.39
CA TYR A 49 1.52 -0.42 8.57
C TYR A 49 1.88 -1.77 9.16
N TYR A 50 3.06 -1.84 9.77
CA TYR A 50 3.54 -3.01 10.49
C TYR A 50 4.50 -2.61 11.62
N ASP A 51 4.90 -3.58 12.42
CA ASP A 51 5.82 -3.39 13.55
C ASP A 51 7.28 -3.54 13.08
N GLY A 52 7.72 -2.59 12.26
CA GLY A 52 9.09 -2.52 11.76
C GLY A 52 9.39 -1.17 11.11
N GLU A 53 10.55 -1.04 10.49
CA GLU A 53 11.00 0.20 9.85
C GLU A 53 10.31 0.47 8.51
N PHE A 54 10.35 1.71 8.03
CA PHE A 54 9.83 2.02 6.69
C PHE A 54 10.49 1.14 5.62
N LYS A 55 9.69 0.50 4.77
CA LYS A 55 10.17 -0.32 3.66
C LYS A 55 9.41 -0.03 2.38
N ASP A 56 10.13 0.00 1.28
CA ASP A 56 9.61 0.08 -0.08
C ASP A 56 10.19 -1.08 -0.86
N ILE A 57 9.39 -2.13 -1.05
CA ILE A 57 9.85 -3.42 -1.56
C ILE A 57 8.88 -3.98 -2.58
N LYS A 58 9.41 -4.56 -3.65
CA LYS A 58 8.61 -5.29 -4.62
C LYS A 58 8.68 -6.79 -4.32
N VAL A 59 7.53 -7.43 -4.28
CA VAL A 59 7.40 -8.90 -4.19
C VAL A 59 6.42 -9.33 -5.26
N ASP A 60 6.86 -10.26 -6.11
CA ASP A 60 6.17 -10.62 -7.34
C ASP A 60 5.87 -9.36 -8.18
N ASN A 61 4.62 -9.17 -8.59
CA ASN A 61 4.17 -8.02 -9.37
C ASN A 61 3.61 -6.88 -8.51
N ILE A 62 3.68 -6.99 -7.18
CA ILE A 62 3.10 -6.02 -6.24
C ILE A 62 4.22 -5.26 -5.53
N ARG A 63 4.13 -3.94 -5.54
CA ARG A 63 4.99 -3.07 -4.71
C ARG A 63 4.34 -2.88 -3.36
N TYR A 64 5.10 -2.95 -2.29
CA TYR A 64 4.64 -2.75 -0.92
C TYR A 64 5.37 -1.56 -0.31
N ILE A 65 4.60 -0.57 0.15
CA ILE A 65 5.07 0.55 0.95
C ILE A 65 4.60 0.33 2.39
N LEU A 66 5.53 0.03 3.26
CA LEU A 66 5.28 -0.36 4.65
C LEU A 66 5.74 0.74 5.58
N PHE A 67 4.85 1.21 6.44
CA PHE A 67 5.17 2.23 7.44
C PHE A 67 5.24 1.64 8.86
N PRO A 68 6.06 2.22 9.74
CA PRO A 68 6.06 1.87 11.15
C PRO A 68 4.75 2.28 11.82
N GLY A 69 4.16 1.40 12.63
CA GLY A 69 3.09 1.79 13.55
C GLY A 69 1.94 0.80 13.75
N GLY A 70 2.09 -0.45 13.31
CA GLY A 70 1.10 -1.51 13.50
C GLY A 70 -0.17 -1.37 12.64
N GLY A 71 -0.78 -2.49 12.25
CA GLY A 71 -1.92 -2.50 11.30
C GLY A 71 -3.16 -1.72 11.78
N ASN A 72 -3.38 -1.65 13.09
CA ASN A 72 -4.49 -0.91 13.70
C ASN A 72 -4.43 0.61 13.46
N ARG A 73 -3.28 1.14 13.04
CA ARG A 73 -3.12 2.57 12.76
C ARG A 73 -4.00 3.07 11.62
N LEU A 74 -4.37 2.19 10.68
CA LEU A 74 -5.28 2.52 9.58
C LEU A 74 -6.76 2.47 9.97
N LEU A 75 -7.08 2.02 11.18
CA LEU A 75 -8.46 2.03 11.68
C LEU A 75 -8.91 3.42 12.15
N PHE A 76 -7.96 4.33 12.39
CA PHE A 76 -8.22 5.66 12.94
C PHE A 76 -7.61 6.73 12.05
N ASP A 77 -8.37 7.80 11.81
CA ASP A 77 -7.83 8.96 11.12
C ASP A 77 -6.82 9.70 12.01
N SER A 78 -5.68 10.06 11.44
CA SER A 78 -4.67 10.85 12.12
C SER A 78 -3.90 11.69 11.11
N ASN A 79 -3.43 12.88 11.53
CA ASN A 79 -2.58 13.74 10.71
C ASN A 79 -1.38 12.98 10.15
N LYS A 80 -0.82 12.07 10.96
CA LYS A 80 0.31 11.25 10.57
C LYS A 80 -0.06 10.23 9.47
N THR A 81 -1.24 9.61 9.57
CA THR A 81 -1.76 8.73 8.51
C THR A 81 -1.92 9.49 7.20
N ALA A 82 -2.46 10.71 7.24
CA ALA A 82 -2.59 11.55 6.05
C ALA A 82 -1.23 11.95 5.43
N GLU A 83 -0.23 12.27 6.26
CA GLU A 83 1.15 12.53 5.80
C GLU A 83 1.79 11.31 5.13
N ASP A 84 1.64 10.14 5.72
CA ASP A 84 2.23 8.90 5.21
C ASP A 84 1.54 8.46 3.90
N CYS A 85 0.23 8.69 3.76
CA CYS A 85 -0.49 8.55 2.48
C CYS A 85 0.05 9.50 1.41
N LYS A 86 0.28 10.78 1.74
CA LYS A 86 0.90 11.76 0.82
C LYS A 86 2.31 11.36 0.42
N LYS A 87 3.10 10.85 1.36
CA LYS A 87 4.46 10.34 1.10
C LYS A 87 4.41 9.15 0.14
N SER A 88 3.49 8.21 0.36
CA SER A 88 3.29 7.05 -0.52
C SER A 88 2.93 7.48 -1.95
N PHE A 89 2.01 8.44 -2.07
CA PHE A 89 1.68 9.04 -3.35
C PHE A 89 2.90 9.70 -4.00
N GLY A 90 3.68 10.48 -3.24
CA GLY A 90 4.92 11.11 -3.73
C GLY A 90 5.95 10.10 -4.26
N VAL A 91 6.13 8.97 -3.56
CA VAL A 91 7.03 7.87 -3.97
C VAL A 91 6.57 7.23 -5.29
N MET A 92 5.25 7.07 -5.48
CA MET A 92 4.70 6.59 -6.77
C MET A 92 4.78 7.65 -7.88
N SER A 93 4.71 8.93 -7.50
CA SER A 93 4.67 10.08 -8.39
C SER A 93 6.04 10.58 -8.83
N ALA A 94 7.12 10.18 -8.17
CA ALA A 94 8.48 10.58 -8.53
C ALA A 94 8.88 10.15 -9.96
N GLY A 95 8.12 9.24 -10.59
CA GLY A 95 8.20 8.90 -12.03
C GLY A 95 7.07 9.48 -12.91
N LEU A 96 6.21 10.35 -12.38
CA LEU A 96 4.99 10.90 -13.01
C LEU A 96 5.01 12.44 -13.07
N SER A 97 6.17 13.06 -13.34
CA SER A 97 6.35 14.52 -13.42
C SER A 97 5.44 15.26 -14.43
N SER A 98 4.48 14.60 -15.08
CA SER A 98 3.58 15.16 -16.08
C SER A 98 2.10 15.25 -15.68
N TYR A 99 1.65 14.78 -14.50
CA TYR A 99 0.22 14.87 -14.14
C TYR A 99 -0.10 16.13 -13.28
N PRO A 100 -1.08 16.95 -13.68
CA PRO A 100 -1.42 18.18 -12.96
C PRO A 100 -2.03 17.89 -11.58
N ARG A 101 -1.47 18.54 -10.55
CA ARG A 101 -1.77 18.43 -9.11
C ARG A 101 -3.21 18.79 -8.69
N ASN A 102 -4.15 19.03 -9.61
CA ASN A 102 -5.45 19.64 -9.34
C ASN A 102 -6.67 18.69 -9.42
N ARG A 103 -6.51 17.40 -9.07
CA ARG A 103 -7.66 16.55 -8.72
C ARG A 103 -7.44 15.87 -7.38
N ILE A 104 -7.49 16.67 -6.32
CA ILE A 104 -8.01 16.17 -5.05
C ILE A 104 -9.52 16.28 -5.21
N CYS A 105 -10.22 15.15 -5.22
CA CYS A 105 -11.69 15.13 -5.22
C CYS A 105 -12.18 15.93 -4.01
N PRO A 106 -12.91 17.05 -4.19
CA PRO A 106 -13.61 17.68 -3.10
C PRO A 106 -14.94 16.95 -2.91
N GLY A 107 -15.12 16.31 -1.75
CA GLY A 107 -16.43 15.83 -1.30
C GLY A 107 -16.63 14.31 -1.40
N LEU A 108 -16.47 13.66 -0.25
CA LEU A 108 -17.36 12.61 0.27
C LEU A 108 -17.17 12.54 1.78
#